data_AF-A0A7W0VED2-F1
#
_entry.id   AF-A0A7W0VED2-F1
#
_cell.length_a   1.000
_cell.length_b   1.000
_cell.length_c   1.000
_cell.angle_alpha   90.00
_cell.angle_beta   90.00
_cell.angle_gamma   90.00
#
_symmetry.space_group_name_H-M   'P 1'
#
loop_
_entity.id
_entity.type
_entity.pdbx_description
1 polymer ?
#
loop_
_entity_poly.entity_id
_entity_poly.type
_entity_poly.pdbx_seq_one_letter_code
_entity_poly.pdbx_strand_id
1 'polypeptide(L)'
;MKPQLVVLAGPNGAGKSTFYDVFLSESELLFLNADLFAAETGIDSFDAARILDETRARMIQDGIGFITETVFSDPHGAKLTMLRSAVEAGFDVT
;
A
#
# COMPACT_ATOMS: atom_id res chain seq x y z
N MET A 1 1.86 -6.80 19.86
CA MET A 1 2.31 -5.63 19.07
C MET A 1 1.22 -5.34 18.05
N LYS A 2 0.85 -4.08 17.77
CA LYS A 2 -0.15 -3.78 16.74
C LYS A 2 0.50 -3.90 15.35
N PRO A 3 -0.17 -4.50 14.35
CA PRO A 3 0.37 -4.51 12.99
C PRO A 3 0.39 -3.09 12.42
N GLN A 4 1.40 -2.75 11.63
CA GLN A 4 1.57 -1.41 11.05
C GLN A 4 1.14 -1.37 9.59
N LEU A 5 0.44 -0.30 9.22
CA LEU A 5 0.15 0.07 7.84
C LEU A 5 0.70 1.48 7.60
N VAL A 6 1.75 1.59 6.78
CA VAL A 6 2.32 2.88 6.37
C VAL A 6 1.83 3.22 4.97
N VAL A 7 1.26 4.41 4.79
CA VAL A 7 0.67 4.85 3.52
C VAL A 7 1.45 6.01 2.94
N LEU A 8 2.21 5.75 1.87
CA LEU A 8 2.88 6.79 1.09
C LEU A 8 1.90 7.32 0.04
N ALA A 9 1.18 8.39 0.39
CA ALA A 9 0.16 9.01 -0.46
C ALA A 9 0.64 10.33 -1.09
N GLY A 10 0.38 10.52 -2.39
CA GLY A 10 0.68 11.77 -3.10
C GLY A 10 0.80 11.59 -4.62
N PRO A 11 0.77 12.69 -5.39
CA PRO A 11 0.75 12.62 -6.85
C PRO A 11 2.01 11.97 -7.43
N ASN A 12 1.97 11.65 -8.73
CA ASN A 12 3.15 11.21 -9.47
C ASN A 12 4.24 12.30 -9.43
N GLY A 13 5.48 11.88 -9.22
CA GLY A 13 6.61 12.80 -9.07
C GLY A 13 6.77 13.45 -7.68
N ALA A 14 5.90 13.14 -6.70
CA ALA A 14 6.01 13.69 -5.34
C ALA A 14 7.19 13.12 -4.51
N GLY A 15 7.97 12.18 -5.06
CA GLY A 15 9.13 11.59 -4.36
C GLY A 15 8.78 10.46 -3.38
N LYS A 16 7.61 9.82 -3.51
CA LYS A 16 7.13 8.76 -2.60
C LYS A 16 8.04 7.53 -2.58
N SER A 17 8.42 7.02 -3.75
CA SER A 17 9.35 5.89 -3.85
C SER A 17 10.74 6.27 -3.34
N THR A 18 11.20 7.50 -3.61
CA THR A 18 12.45 8.01 -3.01
C THR A 18 12.38 8.10 -1.49
N PHE A 19 11.24 8.51 -0.92
CA PHE A 19 11.05 8.50 0.53
C PHE A 19 11.12 7.08 1.09
N TYR A 20 10.49 6.11 0.41
CA TYR A 20 10.62 4.71 0.77
C TYR A 20 12.09 4.26 0.75
N ASP A 21 12.78 4.46 -0.37
CA ASP A 21 14.17 4.01 -0.56
C ASP A 21 15.13 4.59 0.50
N VAL A 22 14.92 5.86 0.88
CA VAL A 22 15.82 6.59 1.79
C VAL A 22 15.50 6.31 3.27
N PHE A 23 14.22 6.16 3.64
CA PHE A 23 13.81 6.15 5.05
C PHE A 23 13.18 4.84 5.51
N LEU A 24 12.63 4.04 4.60
CA LEU A 24 11.80 2.87 4.94
C LEU A 24 12.28 1.56 4.30
N SER A 25 13.28 1.59 3.43
CA SER A 25 13.81 0.40 2.74
C SER A 25 14.39 -0.66 3.68
N GLU A 26 14.92 -0.23 4.83
CA GLU A 26 15.42 -1.12 5.90
C GLU A 26 14.31 -1.64 6.82
N SER A 27 13.04 -1.30 6.56
CA SER A 27 11.89 -1.83 7.30
C SER A 27 11.68 -3.31 6.98
N GLU A 28 11.27 -4.09 8.00
CA GLU A 28 10.83 -5.47 7.79
C GLU A 28 9.43 -5.57 7.13
N LEU A 29 8.74 -4.44 6.93
CA LEU A 29 7.43 -4.39 6.30
C LEU A 29 7.53 -4.56 4.78
N LEU A 30 6.62 -5.35 4.22
CA LEU A 30 6.53 -5.51 2.76
C LEU A 30 6.09 -4.21 2.10
N PHE A 31 6.78 -3.83 1.03
CA PHE A 31 6.44 -2.66 0.22
C PHE A 31 5.56 -3.03 -0.98
N LEU A 32 4.35 -2.46 -1.02
CA LEU A 32 3.37 -2.71 -2.07
C LEU A 32 3.20 -1.45 -2.95
N ASN A 33 3.79 -1.49 -4.14
CA ASN A 33 3.66 -0.48 -5.18
C ASN A 33 3.16 -1.14 -6.48
N ALA A 34 2.03 -0.67 -7.02
CA ALA A 34 1.39 -1.27 -8.20
C ALA A 34 2.18 -1.04 -9.49
N ASP A 35 2.81 0.12 -9.64
CA ASP A 35 3.61 0.46 -10.82
C ASP A 35 4.89 -0.38 -10.86
N LEU A 36 5.53 -0.57 -9.69
CA LEU A 36 6.69 -1.45 -9.56
C LEU A 36 6.31 -2.91 -9.83
N PHE A 37 5.21 -3.39 -9.22
CA PHE A 37 4.73 -4.75 -9.44
C PHE A 37 4.40 -5.02 -10.92
N ALA A 38 3.75 -4.08 -11.61
CA ALA A 38 3.50 -4.18 -13.05
C ALA A 38 4.81 -4.26 -13.85
N ALA A 39 5.79 -3.41 -13.53
CA ALA A 39 7.07 -3.38 -14.22
C ALA A 39 7.89 -4.68 -14.02
N GLU A 40 7.87 -5.25 -12.82
CA GLU A 40 8.62 -6.47 -12.49
C GLU A 40 7.98 -7.74 -13.07
N THR A 41 6.65 -7.80 -13.10
CA THR A 41 5.91 -8.99 -13.53
C THR A 41 5.53 -8.97 -15.01
N GLY A 42 5.52 -7.80 -15.65
CA GLY A 42 4.99 -7.60 -16.99
C GLY A 42 3.46 -7.66 -17.06
N ILE A 43 2.76 -7.66 -15.92
CA ILE A 43 1.29 -7.59 -15.85
C ILE A 43 0.83 -6.16 -16.19
N ASP A 44 -0.32 -6.03 -16.84
CA ASP A 44 -0.95 -4.73 -17.10
C ASP A 44 -1.16 -3.94 -15.80
N SER A 45 -0.93 -2.62 -15.84
CA SER A 45 -1.00 -1.75 -14.65
C SER A 45 -2.34 -1.82 -13.93
N PHE A 46 -3.45 -2.00 -14.65
CA PHE A 46 -4.77 -2.12 -14.04
C PHE A 46 -4.91 -3.45 -13.27
N ASP A 47 -4.47 -4.55 -13.88
CA ASP A 47 -4.48 -5.87 -13.22
C ASP A 47 -3.52 -5.92 -12.04
N ALA A 48 -2.34 -5.31 -12.16
CA ALA A 48 -1.38 -5.16 -11.07
C ALA A 48 -2.00 -4.40 -9.87
N ALA A 49 -2.69 -3.28 -10.14
CA ALA A 49 -3.39 -2.53 -9.11
C ALA A 49 -4.47 -3.37 -8.41
N ARG A 50 -5.28 -4.10 -9.19
CA ARG A 50 -6.33 -4.98 -8.66
C ARG A 50 -5.76 -6.11 -7.79
N ILE A 51 -4.68 -6.77 -8.25
CA ILE A 51 -4.00 -7.82 -7.49
C ILE A 51 -3.48 -7.27 -6.16
N LEU A 52 -2.88 -6.07 -6.16
CA LEU A 52 -2.42 -5.46 -4.92
C LEU A 52 -3.56 -4.97 -4.02
N ASP A 53 -4.72 -4.57 -4.56
CA ASP A 53 -5.90 -4.27 -3.73
C ASP A 53 -6.37 -5.51 -2.97
N GLU A 54 -6.48 -6.65 -3.66
CA GLU A 54 -6.80 -7.94 -3.05
C GLU A 54 -5.74 -8.37 -2.02
N THR A 55 -4.46 -8.16 -2.34
CA THR A 55 -3.33 -8.47 -1.45
C THR A 55 -3.40 -7.62 -0.17
N ARG A 56 -3.61 -6.30 -0.28
CA ARG A 56 -3.77 -5.41 0.88
C ARG A 56 -4.93 -5.84 1.76
N ALA A 57 -6.08 -6.14 1.17
CA ALA A 57 -7.24 -6.60 1.91
C ALA A 57 -6.93 -7.90 2.68
N ARG A 58 -6.22 -8.84 2.06
CA ARG A 58 -5.81 -10.09 2.69
C ARG A 58 -4.81 -9.86 3.83
N MET A 59 -3.82 -8.99 3.64
CA MET A 59 -2.85 -8.66 4.69
C MET A 59 -3.51 -8.01 5.91
N ILE A 60 -4.51 -7.14 5.69
CA ILE A 60 -5.32 -6.58 6.78
C ILE A 60 -6.07 -7.70 7.52
N GLN A 61 -6.72 -8.61 6.80
CA GLN A 61 -7.44 -9.75 7.41
C GLN A 61 -6.52 -10.66 8.22
N ASP A 62 -5.31 -10.90 7.73
CA ASP A 62 -4.33 -11.78 8.36
C ASP A 62 -3.51 -11.06 9.45
N GLY A 63 -3.71 -9.76 9.66
CA GLY A 63 -2.99 -8.97 10.65
C GLY A 63 -1.50 -8.78 10.32
N ILE A 64 -1.15 -8.78 9.03
CA ILE A 64 0.23 -8.65 8.53
C ILE A 64 0.46 -7.18 8.17
N GLY A 65 1.50 -6.58 8.74
CA GLY A 65 1.88 -5.19 8.46
C GLY A 65 2.50 -5.00 7.08
N PHE A 66 2.32 -3.81 6.50
CA PHE A 66 2.89 -3.45 5.19
C PHE A 66 3.03 -1.93 4.99
N ILE A 67 3.83 -1.56 4.00
CA ILE A 67 3.94 -0.21 3.46
C ILE A 67 3.27 -0.23 2.08
N THR A 68 2.47 0.78 1.74
CA THR A 68 1.89 0.89 0.40
C THR A 68 2.06 2.28 -0.19
N GLU A 69 2.44 2.34 -1.47
CA GLU A 69 2.50 3.59 -2.22
C GLU A 69 1.24 3.76 -3.07
N THR A 70 0.67 4.97 -3.07
CA THR A 70 -0.51 5.27 -3.88
C THR A 70 -0.59 6.74 -4.26
N VAL A 71 -1.18 7.03 -5.42
CA VAL A 71 -1.61 8.39 -5.78
C VAL A 71 -2.89 8.82 -5.09
N PHE A 72 -3.52 7.93 -4.32
CA PHE A 72 -4.76 8.17 -3.60
C PHE A 72 -5.92 8.69 -4.47
N SER A 73 -5.92 8.37 -5.77
CA SER A 73 -7.10 8.52 -6.62
C SER A 73 -8.21 7.64 -6.06
N ASP A 74 -9.19 8.24 -5.37
CA ASP A 74 -10.24 7.51 -4.67
C ASP A 74 -11.64 7.89 -5.20
N PRO A 75 -11.92 7.71 -6.50
CA PRO A 75 -13.17 8.17 -7.13
C PRO A 75 -14.41 7.47 -6.54
N HIS A 76 -14.24 6.33 -5.86
CA HIS A 76 -15.31 5.52 -5.29
C HIS A 76 -15.15 5.23 -3.77
N GLY A 77 -14.22 5.92 -3.09
CA GLY A 77 -14.05 5.76 -1.63
C GLY A 77 -13.42 4.43 -1.18
N ALA A 78 -12.90 3.62 -2.12
CA ALA A 78 -12.33 2.31 -1.86
C ALA A 78 -11.06 2.40 -0.99
N LYS A 79 -10.19 3.39 -1.23
CA LYS A 79 -8.95 3.55 -0.46
C LYS A 79 -9.24 4.03 0.96
N LEU A 80 -10.16 4.98 1.12
CA LEU A 80 -10.60 5.39 2.46
C LEU A 80 -11.27 4.24 3.23
N THR A 81 -12.07 3.42 2.54
CA THR A 81 -12.68 2.23 3.14
C THR A 81 -11.62 1.24 3.61
N MET A 82 -10.60 0.98 2.80
CA MET A 82 -9.49 0.09 3.16
C MET A 82 -8.75 0.57 4.42
N LEU A 83 -8.44 1.88 4.53
CA LEU A 83 -7.80 2.43 5.72
C LEU A 83 -8.68 2.30 6.97
N ARG A 84 -9.99 2.53 6.84
CA ARG A 84 -10.94 2.34 7.95
C ARG A 84 -10.97 0.88 8.40
N SER A 85 -11.03 -0.07 7.47
CA SER A 85 -10.99 -1.49 7.79
C SER A 85 -9.68 -1.90 8.47
N ALA A 86 -8.54 -1.30 8.12
CA ALA A 86 -7.28 -1.53 8.81
C ALA A 86 -7.33 -1.04 10.27
N VAL A 87 -7.84 0.18 10.51
CA VAL A 87 -8.04 0.72 11.87
C VAL A 87 -8.98 -0.17 12.68
N GLU A 88 -10.09 -0.62 12.10
CA GLU A 88 -11.04 -1.54 12.74
C GLU A 88 -10.42 -2.90 13.06
N ALA A 89 -9.50 -3.39 12.21
CA ALA A 89 -8.71 -4.59 12.44
C ALA A 89 -7.57 -4.40 13.47
N GLY A 90 -7.42 -3.21 14.05
CA GLY A 90 -6.45 -2.92 15.10
C GLY A 90 -5.05 -2.53 14.62
N PHE A 91 -4.91 -2.16 13.34
CA PHE A 91 -3.65 -1.64 12.80
C PHE A 91 -3.31 -0.27 13.38
N ASP A 92 -2.02 -0.01 13.50
CA ASP A 92 -1.47 1.34 13.59
C ASP A 92 -1.28 1.87 12.16
N VAL A 93 -2.09 2.86 11.77
CA VAL A 93 -2.11 3.41 10.40
C VAL A 93 -1.43 4.78 10.41
N THR A 94 -0.34 4.91 9.65
CA THR A 94 0.49 6.13 9.55
C THR A 94 0.63 6.60 8.11
#